data_AF-A0A1F2QMW5-F1
#
_entry.id   AF-A0A1F2QMW5-F1
#
_cell.length_a   1.000
_cell.length_b   1.000
_cell.length_c   1.000
_cell.angle_alpha   90.00
_cell.angle_beta   90.00
_cell.angle_gamma   90.00
#
_symmetry.space_group_name_H-M   'P 1'
#
loop_
_entity.id
_entity.type
_entity.pdbx_description
1 polymer ?
#
loop_
_entity_poly.entity_id
_entity_poly.type
_entity_poly.pdbx_seq_one_letter_code
_entity_poly.pdbx_strand_id
1 'polypeptide(L)'
;MKRPLAITILAVIWWLEAAVLLLVGATLWLLQSLSEQAGGLGADLPPEGAELLDMLAKLDELGALPVFLGVLLVFAALFVWFGIGLWKLKNWARWVTLVLSILRLLYLTPLLVIDLLRSDWSSAGLGLLLGIGYGLIVWYLFQPRIKQLFTPASPPIVL
;
A
#
# COMPACT_ATOMS: atom_id res chain seq x y z
N MET A 1 13.26 24.44 2.02
CA MET A 1 12.87 24.47 0.59
C MET A 1 11.38 24.18 0.47
N LYS A 2 10.62 24.92 -0.35
CA LYS A 2 9.20 24.58 -0.59
C LYS A 2 9.14 23.24 -1.32
N ARG A 3 8.50 22.24 -0.70
CA ARG A 3 8.31 20.91 -1.30
C ARG A 3 7.28 21.02 -2.44
N PRO A 4 7.51 20.39 -3.59
CA PRO A 4 6.49 20.31 -4.64
C PRO A 4 5.22 19.63 -4.11
N LEU A 5 4.07 20.11 -4.60
CA LEU A 5 2.76 19.59 -4.20
C LEU A 5 2.65 18.08 -4.48
N ALA A 6 3.07 17.62 -5.67
CA ALA A 6 2.98 16.21 -6.05
C ALA A 6 3.80 15.27 -5.15
N ILE A 7 4.99 15.67 -4.68
CA ILE A 7 5.76 14.87 -3.72
C ILE A 7 5.04 14.81 -2.36
N THR A 8 4.38 15.90 -1.97
CA THR A 8 3.57 15.94 -0.75
C THR A 8 2.38 14.99 -0.87
N ILE A 9 1.68 14.99 -2.00
CA ILE A 9 0.58 14.05 -2.29
C ILE A 9 1.09 12.60 -2.23
N LEU A 10 2.24 12.29 -2.85
CA LEU A 10 2.84 10.96 -2.78
C LEU A 10 3.14 10.52 -1.36
N ALA A 11 3.75 11.40 -0.55
CA ALA A 11 4.00 11.11 0.85
C ALA A 11 2.69 10.79 1.59
N VAL A 12 1.65 11.60 1.39
CA VAL A 12 0.32 11.38 2.00
C VAL A 12 -0.29 10.05 1.57
N ILE A 13 -0.16 9.64 0.31
CA ILE A 13 -0.64 8.33 -0.17
C ILE A 13 0.02 7.19 0.63
N TRP A 14 1.34 7.22 0.85
CA TRP A 14 2.00 6.20 1.67
C TRP A 14 1.54 6.19 3.13
N TRP A 15 1.27 7.37 3.71
CA TRP A 15 0.67 7.46 5.04
C TRP A 15 -0.75 6.89 5.10
N LEU A 16 -1.56 7.13 4.06
CA LEU A 16 -2.90 6.56 3.95
C LEU A 16 -2.84 5.04 3.81
N GLU A 17 -1.92 4.50 3.00
CA GLU A 17 -1.72 3.05 2.90
C GLU A 17 -1.32 2.44 4.25
N ALA A 18 -0.43 3.09 5.00
CA ALA A 18 -0.10 2.66 6.35
C ALA A 18 -1.33 2.67 7.28
N ALA A 19 -2.12 3.74 7.24
CA ALA A 19 -3.34 3.85 8.04
C ALA A 19 -4.36 2.76 7.70
N VAL A 20 -4.55 2.46 6.40
CA VAL A 20 -5.42 1.36 5.96
C VAL A 20 -4.93 0.02 6.48
N LEU A 21 -3.62 -0.27 6.41
CA LEU A 21 -3.07 -1.52 6.96
C LEU A 21 -3.30 -1.64 8.48
N LEU A 22 -3.13 -0.54 9.22
CA LEU A 22 -3.39 -0.53 10.66
C LEU A 22 -4.88 -0.74 10.96
N LEU A 23 -5.77 -0.09 10.21
CA LEU A 23 -7.21 -0.25 10.38
C LEU A 23 -7.67 -1.67 10.04
N VAL A 24 -7.16 -2.25 8.95
CA VAL A 24 -7.44 -3.65 8.60
C VAL A 24 -6.93 -4.58 9.70
N GLY A 25 -5.67 -4.45 10.12
CA GLY A 25 -5.11 -5.28 11.19
C GLY A 25 -5.89 -5.17 12.50
N ALA A 26 -6.25 -3.94 12.91
CA ALA A 26 -7.06 -3.70 14.09
C ALA A 26 -8.47 -4.30 13.95
N THR A 27 -9.08 -4.19 12.77
CA THR A 27 -10.42 -4.75 12.50
C THR A 27 -10.40 -6.27 12.58
N LEU A 28 -9.41 -6.93 11.97
CA LEU A 28 -9.26 -8.38 12.03
C LEU A 28 -8.99 -8.87 13.46
N TRP A 29 -8.15 -8.16 14.20
CA TRP A 29 -7.89 -8.47 15.61
C TRP A 29 -9.13 -8.30 16.48
N LEU A 30 -9.88 -7.20 16.32
CA LEU A 30 -11.13 -6.98 17.05
C LEU A 30 -12.16 -8.05 16.70
N LEU A 31 -12.33 -8.36 15.42
CA LEU A 31 -13.28 -9.35 14.94
C LEU A 31 -13.00 -10.74 15.54
N GLN A 32 -11.73 -11.16 15.59
CA GLN A 32 -11.32 -12.39 16.27
C GLN A 32 -11.59 -12.34 17.78
N SER A 33 -11.19 -11.25 18.45
CA SER A 33 -11.38 -11.13 19.91
C SER A 33 -12.86 -11.18 20.32
N LEU A 34 -13.74 -10.65 19.47
CA LEU A 34 -15.18 -10.67 19.70
C LEU A 34 -15.78 -12.04 19.38
N SER A 35 -15.28 -12.75 18.35
CA SER A 35 -15.78 -14.09 18.00
C SER A 35 -15.54 -15.10 19.13
N GLU A 36 -14.38 -15.01 19.78
CA GLU A 36 -14.03 -15.84 20.96
C GLU A 36 -14.93 -15.55 22.16
N GLN A 37 -15.28 -14.28 22.41
CA GLN A 37 -16.07 -13.87 23.57
C GLN A 37 -17.57 -14.12 23.40
N ALA A 38 -18.09 -13.97 22.18
CA ALA A 38 -19.53 -13.98 21.93
C ALA A 38 -20.10 -15.39 21.69
N GLY A 39 -19.28 -16.44 21.68
CA GLY A 39 -19.73 -17.83 21.52
C GLY A 39 -20.51 -18.12 20.24
N GLY A 40 -20.48 -17.22 19.23
CA GLY A 40 -21.29 -17.38 18.03
C GLY A 40 -21.69 -16.10 17.28
N LEU A 41 -20.84 -15.07 17.20
CA LEU A 41 -21.08 -13.91 16.31
C LEU A 41 -21.32 -14.29 14.84
N GLY A 42 -20.96 -15.51 14.45
CA GLY A 42 -21.18 -16.05 13.10
C GLY A 42 -22.65 -16.25 12.70
N ALA A 43 -23.59 -16.33 13.64
CA ALA A 43 -24.97 -16.70 13.32
C ALA A 43 -25.76 -15.61 12.58
N ASP A 44 -25.47 -14.33 12.84
CA ASP A 44 -26.17 -13.18 12.26
C ASP A 44 -25.32 -12.41 11.22
N LEU A 45 -24.13 -12.91 10.89
CA LEU A 45 -23.27 -12.27 9.90
C LEU A 45 -23.73 -12.60 8.47
N PRO A 46 -23.58 -11.64 7.53
CA PRO A 46 -23.76 -11.94 6.13
C PRO A 46 -22.74 -13.01 5.67
N PRO A 47 -23.01 -13.73 4.56
CA PRO A 47 -22.18 -14.86 4.13
C PRO A 47 -20.69 -14.52 4.01
N GLU A 48 -20.37 -13.31 3.54
CA GLU A 48 -18.99 -12.83 3.39
C GLU A 48 -18.29 -12.64 4.74
N GLY A 49 -19.04 -12.22 5.76
CA GLY A 49 -18.54 -12.08 7.13
C GLY A 49 -18.30 -13.44 7.80
N ALA A 50 -19.17 -14.42 7.53
CA ALA A 50 -19.01 -15.78 8.03
C ALA A 50 -17.78 -16.48 7.40
N GLU A 51 -17.55 -16.30 6.10
CA GLU A 51 -16.37 -16.83 5.40
C GLU A 51 -15.07 -16.21 5.94
N LEU A 52 -15.07 -14.89 6.18
CA LEU A 52 -13.92 -14.21 6.78
C LEU A 52 -13.61 -14.74 8.19
N LEU A 53 -14.62 -14.97 9.02
CA LEU A 53 -14.45 -15.55 10.36
C LEU A 53 -13.90 -16.98 10.31
N ASP A 54 -14.43 -17.83 9.42
CA ASP A 54 -13.93 -19.19 9.23
C ASP A 54 -12.45 -19.20 8.78
N MET A 55 -12.08 -18.29 7.87
CA MET A 55 -10.68 -18.11 7.47
C MET A 55 -9.80 -17.66 8.65
N LEU A 56 -10.25 -16.69 9.46
CA LEU A 56 -9.50 -16.22 10.63
C LEU A 56 -9.33 -17.31 11.69
N ALA A 57 -10.38 -18.08 11.96
CA ALA A 57 -10.33 -19.21 12.88
C ALA A 57 -9.31 -20.26 12.41
N LYS A 58 -9.33 -20.63 11.12
CA LYS A 58 -8.32 -21.54 10.54
C LYS A 58 -6.90 -21.00 10.65
N LEU A 59 -6.70 -19.69 10.43
CA LEU A 59 -5.39 -19.07 10.60
C LEU A 59 -4.93 -19.09 12.05
N ASP A 60 -5.84 -18.93 13.01
CA ASP A 60 -5.54 -18.98 14.43
C ASP A 60 -5.21 -20.41 14.91
N GLU A 61 -5.99 -21.41 14.47
CA GLU A 61 -5.71 -22.83 14.73
C GLU A 61 -4.32 -23.26 14.25
N LEU A 62 -3.86 -22.68 13.13
CA LEU A 62 -2.51 -22.89 12.58
C LEU A 62 -1.43 -22.06 13.27
N GLY A 63 -1.79 -21.19 14.23
CA GLY A 63 -0.88 -20.21 14.85
C GLY A 63 -0.36 -19.15 13.88
N ALA A 64 -0.95 -19.05 12.69
CA ALA A 64 -0.54 -18.14 11.63
C ALA A 64 -1.14 -16.75 11.78
N LEU A 65 -2.25 -16.60 12.52
CA LEU A 65 -2.93 -15.31 12.70
C LEU A 65 -2.03 -14.22 13.34
N PRO A 66 -1.30 -14.47 14.46
CA PRO A 66 -0.39 -13.49 15.02
C PRO A 66 0.75 -13.11 14.06
N VAL A 67 1.23 -14.08 13.27
CA VAL A 67 2.27 -13.84 12.25
C VAL A 67 1.72 -12.95 11.14
N PHE A 68 0.53 -13.23 10.64
CA PHE A 68 -0.14 -12.43 9.62
C PHE A 68 -0.38 -10.99 10.07
N LEU A 69 -0.91 -10.79 11.28
CA LEU A 69 -1.07 -9.46 11.88
C LEU A 69 0.28 -8.75 12.07
N GLY A 70 1.31 -9.48 12.51
CA GLY A 70 2.67 -8.96 12.63
C GLY A 70 3.24 -8.48 11.28
N VAL A 71 3.01 -9.24 10.21
CA VAL A 71 3.40 -8.85 8.85
C VAL A 71 2.69 -7.55 8.43
N LEU A 72 1.39 -7.41 8.67
CA LEU A 72 0.66 -6.17 8.38
C LEU A 72 1.26 -4.97 9.11
N LEU A 73 1.62 -5.13 10.39
CA LEU A 73 2.26 -4.07 11.18
C LEU A 73 3.64 -3.69 10.63
N VAL A 74 4.44 -4.67 10.23
CA VAL A 74 5.75 -4.44 9.59
C VAL A 74 5.58 -3.63 8.30
N PHE A 75 4.61 -4.00 7.45
CA PHE A 75 4.34 -3.24 6.23
C PHE A 75 3.80 -1.84 6.50
N ALA A 76 2.94 -1.66 7.51
CA ALA A 76 2.48 -0.35 7.93
C ALA A 76 3.65 0.55 8.37
N ALA A 77 4.58 0.01 9.18
CA ALA A 77 5.77 0.73 9.60
C ALA A 77 6.69 1.08 8.42
N LEU A 78 6.84 0.18 7.44
CA LEU A 78 7.59 0.44 6.21
C LEU A 78 6.96 1.58 5.40
N PHE A 79 5.64 1.61 5.24
CA PHE A 79 4.95 2.70 4.54
C PHE A 79 5.06 4.04 5.26
N VAL A 80 4.99 4.06 6.60
CA VAL A 80 5.33 5.25 7.39
C VAL A 80 6.76 5.71 7.12
N TRP A 81 7.72 4.79 7.13
CA TRP A 81 9.13 5.09 6.84
C TRP A 81 9.27 5.69 5.43
N PHE A 82 8.59 5.14 4.42
CA PHE A 82 8.62 5.68 3.06
C PHE A 82 8.01 7.09 2.98
N GLY A 83 6.88 7.31 3.64
CA GLY A 83 6.25 8.63 3.77
C GLY A 83 7.19 9.67 4.39
N ILE A 84 7.89 9.31 5.47
CA ILE A 84 8.92 10.16 6.09
C ILE A 84 10.08 10.41 5.13
N GLY A 85 10.53 9.38 4.42
CA GLY A 85 11.62 9.47 3.44
C GLY A 85 11.32 10.45 2.31
N LEU A 86 10.11 10.40 1.76
CA LEU A 86 9.63 11.33 0.74
C LEU A 86 9.48 12.74 1.28
N TRP A 87 8.95 12.91 2.50
CA TRP A 87 8.83 14.23 3.13
C TRP A 87 10.16 14.91 3.40
N LYS A 88 11.21 14.12 3.68
CA LYS A 88 12.59 14.58 3.86
C LYS A 88 13.38 14.62 2.54
N LEU A 89 12.72 14.38 1.39
CA LEU A 89 13.34 14.37 0.06
C LEU A 89 14.58 13.47 -0.01
N LYS A 90 14.56 12.31 0.65
CA LYS A 90 15.69 11.36 0.61
C LYS A 90 15.71 10.59 -0.71
N ASN A 91 16.86 10.54 -1.38
CA ASN A 91 16.99 9.86 -2.68
C ASN A 91 16.60 8.37 -2.65
N TRP A 92 16.87 7.67 -1.54
CA TRP A 92 16.47 6.26 -1.40
C TRP A 92 14.94 6.09 -1.45
N ALA A 93 14.17 7.04 -0.88
CA ALA A 93 12.72 6.96 -0.86
C ALA A 93 12.11 7.16 -2.25
N ARG A 94 12.74 8.00 -3.08
CA ARG A 94 12.40 8.12 -4.50
C ARG A 94 12.60 6.80 -5.25
N TRP A 95 13.75 6.15 -5.06
CA TRP A 95 14.04 4.87 -5.71
C TRP A 95 13.07 3.78 -5.29
N VAL A 96 12.78 3.66 -3.98
CA VAL A 96 11.80 2.70 -3.48
C VAL A 96 10.42 2.95 -4.07
N THR A 97 9.95 4.20 -4.07
CA THR A 97 8.64 4.55 -4.66
C THR A 97 8.57 4.19 -6.14
N LEU A 98 9.66 4.44 -6.88
CA LEU A 98 9.75 4.14 -8.30
C LEU A 98 9.71 2.62 -8.55
N VAL A 99 10.51 1.84 -7.82
CA VAL A 99 10.54 0.38 -7.93
C VAL A 99 9.18 -0.22 -7.58
N LEU A 100 8.55 0.21 -6.47
CA LEU A 100 7.23 -0.27 -6.07
C LEU A 100 6.16 0.10 -7.09
N SER A 101 6.20 1.31 -7.66
CA SER A 101 5.24 1.71 -8.70
C SER A 101 5.40 0.89 -9.98
N ILE A 102 6.64 0.57 -10.38
CA ILE A 102 6.90 -0.32 -11.53
C ILE A 102 6.43 -1.74 -11.24
N LEU A 103 6.69 -2.28 -10.05
CA LEU A 103 6.20 -3.60 -9.67
C LEU A 103 4.67 -3.68 -9.66
N ARG A 104 3.99 -2.63 -9.15
CA ARG A 104 2.53 -2.53 -9.20
C ARG A 104 2.00 -2.49 -10.63
N LEU A 105 2.65 -1.74 -11.53
CA LEU A 105 2.30 -1.73 -12.95
C LEU A 105 2.48 -3.12 -13.59
N LEU A 106 3.60 -3.79 -13.31
CA LEU A 106 3.89 -5.12 -13.83
C LEU A 106 2.87 -6.16 -13.35
N TYR A 107 2.42 -6.04 -12.10
CA TYR A 107 1.37 -6.89 -11.54
C TYR A 107 -0.03 -6.57 -12.12
N LEU A 108 -0.36 -5.29 -12.31
CA LEU A 108 -1.65 -4.86 -12.84
C LEU A 108 -1.85 -5.22 -14.32
N THR A 109 -0.77 -5.22 -15.11
CA THR A 109 -0.85 -5.46 -16.55
C THR A 109 -1.48 -6.81 -16.92
N PRO A 110 -1.03 -7.97 -16.39
CA PRO A 110 -1.66 -9.26 -16.71
C PRO A 110 -3.09 -9.36 -16.14
N LEU A 111 -3.36 -8.80 -14.97
CA LEU A 111 -4.72 -8.75 -14.40
C LEU A 111 -5.69 -8.01 -15.32
N LEU A 112 -5.27 -6.85 -15.82
CA LEU A 112 -6.07 -6.06 -16.75
C LEU A 112 -6.35 -6.79 -18.06
N VAL A 113 -5.37 -7.56 -18.58
CA VAL A 113 -5.59 -8.40 -19.76
C VAL A 113 -6.62 -9.48 -19.48
N ILE A 114 -6.53 -10.15 -18.32
CA ILE A 114 -7.50 -11.17 -17.90
C ILE A 114 -8.91 -10.58 -17.78
N ASP A 115 -9.04 -9.41 -17.16
CA ASP A 115 -10.32 -8.75 -16.94
C ASP A 115 -10.98 -8.32 -18.27
N LEU A 116 -10.18 -7.80 -19.20
CA LEU A 116 -10.64 -7.48 -20.55
C LEU A 116 -11.09 -8.74 -21.30
N LEU A 117 -10.36 -9.85 -21.20
CA LEU A 117 -10.74 -11.13 -21.80
C LEU A 117 -12.04 -11.70 -21.19
N ARG A 118 -12.31 -11.42 -19.92
CA ARG A 118 -13.54 -11.81 -19.23
C ARG A 118 -14.70 -10.84 -19.47
N SER A 119 -14.47 -9.75 -20.21
CA SER A 119 -15.45 -8.66 -20.39
C SER A 119 -15.92 -8.03 -19.07
N ASP A 120 -15.10 -8.09 -18.02
CA ASP A 120 -15.37 -7.39 -16.75
C ASP A 120 -14.91 -5.93 -16.86
N TRP A 121 -15.78 -5.10 -17.43
CA TRP A 121 -15.49 -3.68 -17.63
C TRP A 121 -15.33 -2.92 -16.31
N SER A 122 -15.89 -3.42 -15.22
CA SER A 122 -15.83 -2.77 -13.92
C SER A 122 -14.43 -2.88 -13.32
N SER A 123 -13.88 -4.10 -13.28
CA SER A 123 -12.53 -4.36 -12.79
C SER A 123 -11.47 -3.83 -13.77
N ALA A 124 -11.67 -4.00 -15.08
CA ALA A 124 -10.78 -3.48 -16.10
C ALA A 124 -10.69 -1.94 -16.06
N GLY A 125 -11.81 -1.25 -15.85
CA GLY A 125 -11.86 0.20 -15.69
C GLY A 125 -11.06 0.68 -14.48
N LEU A 126 -11.22 0.01 -13.33
CA LEU A 126 -10.44 0.30 -12.13
C LEU A 126 -8.94 0.03 -12.35
N GLY A 127 -8.61 -1.11 -12.97
CA GLY A 127 -7.23 -1.48 -13.31
C GLY A 127 -6.55 -0.45 -14.21
N LEU A 128 -7.27 0.06 -15.22
CA LEU A 128 -6.78 1.12 -16.10
C LEU A 128 -6.51 2.42 -15.34
N LEU A 129 -7.46 2.83 -14.48
CA LEU A 129 -7.32 4.06 -13.69
C LEU A 129 -6.11 4.00 -12.76
N LEU A 130 -5.94 2.87 -12.05
CA LEU A 130 -4.78 2.63 -11.19
C LEU A 130 -3.48 2.58 -12.02
N GLY A 131 -3.49 1.90 -13.16
CA GLY A 131 -2.34 1.81 -14.07
C GLY A 131 -1.89 3.17 -14.56
N ILE A 132 -2.82 4.04 -15.00
CA ILE A 132 -2.51 5.42 -15.39
C ILE A 132 -1.92 6.19 -14.21
N GLY A 133 -2.52 6.05 -13.01
CA GLY A 133 -2.01 6.66 -11.79
C GLY A 133 -0.55 6.30 -11.52
N TYR A 134 -0.21 5.01 -11.49
CA TYR A 134 1.18 4.57 -11.28
C TYR A 134 2.11 4.99 -12.42
N GLY A 135 1.63 4.96 -13.67
CA GLY A 135 2.39 5.44 -14.83
C GLY A 135 2.78 6.91 -14.70
N LEU A 136 1.84 7.76 -14.27
CA LEU A 136 2.09 9.18 -14.01
C LEU A 136 3.08 9.39 -12.86
N ILE A 137 3.00 8.58 -11.80
CA ILE A 137 3.96 8.63 -10.68
C ILE A 137 5.38 8.31 -11.18
N VAL A 138 5.54 7.22 -11.93
CA VAL A 138 6.84 6.81 -12.49
C VAL A 138 7.38 7.91 -13.39
N TRP A 139 6.58 8.38 -14.35
CA TRP A 139 6.96 9.46 -15.26
C TRP A 139 7.37 10.73 -14.52
N TYR A 140 6.60 11.15 -13.51
CA TYR A 140 6.88 12.33 -12.70
C TYR A 140 8.20 12.18 -11.92
N LEU A 141 8.44 11.04 -11.28
CA LEU A 141 9.67 10.79 -10.53
C LEU A 141 10.90 10.66 -11.43
N PHE A 142 10.75 10.34 -12.71
CA PHE A 142 11.85 10.33 -13.68
C PHE A 142 12.28 11.72 -14.17
N GLN A 143 11.46 12.75 -13.99
CA GLN A 143 11.79 14.09 -14.48
C GLN A 143 13.11 14.62 -13.86
N PRO A 144 14.04 15.19 -14.67
CA PRO A 144 15.33 15.68 -14.18
C PRO A 144 15.21 16.72 -13.07
N ARG A 145 14.20 17.61 -13.18
CA ARG A 145 13.91 18.65 -12.18
C ARG A 145 13.56 18.04 -10.82
N ILE A 146 12.80 16.94 -10.82
CA ILE A 146 12.43 16.23 -9.60
C ILE A 146 13.63 15.48 -9.04
N LYS A 147 14.41 14.81 -9.89
CA LYS A 147 15.64 14.12 -9.48
C LYS A 147 16.57 15.04 -8.68
N GLN A 148 16.76 16.29 -9.14
CA GLN A 148 17.63 17.26 -8.47
C GLN A 148 17.18 17.61 -7.04
N LEU A 149 15.89 17.54 -6.74
CA LEU A 149 15.36 17.82 -5.40
C LEU A 149 15.76 16.75 -4.36
N PHE A 150 16.12 15.56 -4.82
CA PHE A 150 16.53 14.45 -3.96
C PHE A 150 18.05 14.32 -3.83
N THR A 151 18.81 15.09 -4.61
CA THR A 151 20.28 15.09 -4.55
C THR A 151 20.74 16.11 -3.51
N PRO A 152 21.66 15.75 -2.59
CA PRO A 152 22.28 16.73 -1.71
C PRO A 152 22.97 17.83 -2.54
N ALA A 153 22.94 19.08 -2.07
CA ALA A 153 23.71 20.15 -2.70
C ALA A 153 25.20 19.76 -2.69
N SER A 154 25.88 19.89 -3.84
CA SER A 154 27.33 19.70 -3.89
C SER A 154 28.00 20.61 -2.86
N PRO A 155 28.95 20.11 -2.06
CA PRO A 155 29.69 20.97 -1.14
C PRO A 155 30.38 22.10 -1.93
N PRO A 156 30.49 23.31 -1.37
CA PRO A 156 31.21 24.39 -2.02
C PRO A 156 32.64 23.93 -2.29
N ILE A 157 33.09 24.10 -3.53
CA ILE A 157 34.49 23.85 -3.89
C ILE A 157 35.29 24.99 -3.24
N VAL A 158 36.01 24.67 -2.17
CA VAL A 158 36.98 25.59 -1.57
C VAL A 158 38.22 25.53 -2.45
N LEU A 159 38.40 26.54 -3.30
CA LEU A 159 39.59 26.74 -4.13
C LEU A 159 40.68 27.47 -3.34
#